data_AF-A0A936S3L8-F1
#
_entry.id   AF-A0A936S3L8-F1
#
_cell.length_a   1.000
_cell.length_b   1.000
_cell.length_c   1.000
_cell.angle_alpha   90.00
_cell.angle_beta   90.00
_cell.angle_gamma   90.00
#
_symmetry.space_group_name_H-M   'P 1'
#
loop_
_entity.id
_entity.type
_entity.pdbx_description
1 polymer ?
#
loop_
_entity_poly.entity_id
_entity_poly.type
_entity_poly.pdbx_seq_one_letter_code
_entity_poly.pdbx_strand_id
1 'polypeptide(L)' 'MPLPAAPERNDSTPWWRLPIVWLVIGGPTLVVVASFVTLGLALSHPDPVLSAPPALSASEMPAVQGRNHAATPRP' A
#
# COMPACT_ATOMS: atom_id res chain seq x y z
N MET A 1 -1.94 -66.44 5.12
CA MET A 1 -1.15 -65.84 4.03
C MET A 1 -1.45 -64.34 4.02
N PRO A 2 -0.48 -63.45 4.29
CA PRO A 2 -0.71 -62.01 4.22
C PRO A 2 -0.96 -61.59 2.77
N LEU A 3 -1.90 -60.69 2.53
CA LEU A 3 -2.13 -60.14 1.19
C LEU A 3 -0.95 -59.22 0.80
N PRO A 4 -0.51 -59.21 -0.47
CA PRO A 4 0.51 -58.27 -0.93
C PRO A 4 0.01 -56.83 -0.72
N ALA A 5 0.86 -55.97 -0.17
CA ALA A 5 0.58 -54.54 -0.10
C ALA A 5 0.37 -54.00 -1.52
N ALA A 6 -0.75 -53.29 -1.74
CA ALA A 6 -1.01 -52.65 -3.02
C ALA A 6 0.07 -51.59 -3.29
N PRO A 7 0.49 -51.38 -4.55
CA PRO A 7 1.42 -50.31 -4.87
C PRO A 7 0.79 -48.94 -4.57
N GLU A 8 1.46 -48.17 -3.71
CA GLU A 8 1.12 -46.77 -3.41
C GLU A 8 1.35 -45.91 -4.66
N ARG A 9 0.28 -45.61 -5.41
CA ARG A 9 0.35 -44.69 -6.55
C ARG A 9 0.45 -43.25 -6.05
N ASN A 10 1.68 -42.73 -6.03
CA ASN A 10 1.95 -41.31 -5.83
C ASN A 10 1.70 -40.52 -7.13
N ASP A 11 0.47 -40.52 -7.64
CA ASP A 11 0.07 -39.73 -8.80
C ASP A 11 -0.28 -38.28 -8.40
N SER A 12 0.60 -37.65 -7.61
CA SER A 12 0.46 -36.24 -7.25
C SER A 12 0.88 -35.38 -8.44
N THR A 13 -0.07 -34.69 -9.08
CA THR A 13 0.27 -33.71 -10.12
C THR A 13 1.17 -32.63 -9.50
N PRO A 14 2.33 -32.31 -10.10
CA PRO A 14 3.20 -31.25 -9.60
C PRO A 14 2.44 -29.93 -9.47
N TRP A 15 2.49 -29.30 -8.30
CA TRP A 15 1.65 -28.16 -7.93
C TRP A 15 1.77 -26.96 -8.88
N TRP A 16 2.97 -26.70 -9.43
CA TRP A 16 3.23 -25.60 -10.37
C TRP A 16 2.52 -25.75 -11.72
N ARG A 17 2.02 -26.96 -12.03
CA ARG A 17 1.20 -27.23 -13.23
C ARG A 17 -0.26 -26.87 -13.03
N LEU A 18 -0.72 -26.69 -11.79
CA LEU A 18 -2.11 -26.40 -11.49
C LEU A 18 -2.37 -24.88 -11.68
N PRO A 19 -3.38 -24.48 -12.48
CA PRO A 19 -3.66 -23.07 -12.75
C PRO A 19 -4.07 -22.29 -11.48
N ILE A 20 -4.68 -22.97 -10.50
CA ILE A 20 -5.09 -22.35 -9.22
C ILE A 20 -3.91 -21.77 -8.44
N VAL A 21 -2.73 -22.39 -8.52
CA VAL A 21 -1.52 -21.89 -7.85
C VAL A 21 -1.14 -20.52 -8.39
N TRP A 22 -1.22 -20.33 -9.71
CA TRP A 22 -0.94 -19.05 -10.35
C TRP A 22 -1.98 -17.98 -10.02
N LEU A 23 -3.25 -18.35 -9.83
CA LEU A 23 -4.27 -17.42 -9.33
C LEU A 23 -3.92 -16.90 -7.92
N VAL A 24 -3.53 -17.82 -7.02
CA VAL A 24 -3.21 -17.50 -5.62
C VAL A 24 -1.95 -16.65 -5.50
N ILE A 25 -0.92 -16.96 -6.29
CA ILE A 25 0.35 -16.19 -6.30
C ILE A 25 0.19 -14.88 -7.09
N GLY A 26 -0.61 -14.89 -8.16
CA GLY A 26 -0.82 -13.77 -9.06
C GLY A 26 -1.40 -12.53 -8.38
N GLY A 27 -2.42 -12.70 -7.53
CA GLY A 27 -3.02 -11.59 -6.79
C GLY A 27 -2.01 -10.81 -5.92
N PRO A 28 -1.33 -11.47 -4.97
CA PRO A 28 -0.32 -10.83 -4.13
C PRO A 28 0.86 -10.26 -4.91
N THR A 29 1.37 -10.99 -5.91
CA THR A 29 2.51 -10.49 -6.73
C THR A 29 2.12 -9.24 -7.52
N LEU A 30 0.90 -9.17 -8.04
CA LEU A 30 0.39 -7.97 -8.73
C LEU A 30 0.34 -6.76 -7.78
N VAL A 31 -0.13 -6.95 -6.54
CA VAL A 31 -0.18 -5.87 -5.54
C VAL A 31 1.23 -5.36 -5.19
N VAL A 32 2.20 -6.26 -5.04
CA VAL A 32 3.60 -5.88 -4.81
C VAL A 32 4.15 -5.05 -5.98
N VAL A 33 3.91 -5.47 -7.23
CA VAL A 33 4.33 -4.66 -8.40
C VAL A 33 3.64 -3.29 -8.40
N ALA A 34 2.34 -3.23 -8.12
CA ALA A 34 1.57 -2.00 -8.08
C ALA A 34 2.07 -1.01 -7.00
N SER A 35 2.53 -1.51 -5.85
CA SER A 35 3.07 -0.65 -4.78
C SER A 35 4.39 0.00 -5.21
N PHE A 36 5.28 -0.72 -5.90
CA PHE A 36 6.51 -0.16 -6.45
C PHE A 36 6.24 0.84 -7.57
N VAL A 37 5.24 0.61 -8.43
CA VAL A 37 4.83 1.59 -9.44
C VAL A 37 4.35 2.88 -8.76
N THR A 38 3.51 2.76 -7.73
CA THR A 38 3.03 3.90 -6.95
C THR A 38 4.18 4.66 -6.29
N LEU A 39 5.12 3.92 -5.68
CA LEU A 39 6.33 4.50 -5.10
C LEU A 39 7.16 5.26 -6.14
N GLY A 40 7.37 4.66 -7.32
CA GLY A 40 8.08 5.30 -8.43
C GLY A 40 7.41 6.59 -8.87
N LEU A 41 6.08 6.62 -8.95
CA LEU A 41 5.31 7.83 -9.25
C LEU A 41 5.54 8.92 -8.19
N ALA A 42 5.45 8.56 -6.91
CA ALA A 42 5.62 9.48 -5.79
C ALA A 42 7.03 10.11 -5.76
N LEU A 43 8.07 9.33 -6.09
CA LEU A 43 9.44 9.84 -6.15
C LEU A 43 9.71 10.68 -7.40
N SER A 44 9.07 10.35 -8.53
CA SER A 44 9.32 11.05 -9.80
C SER A 44 8.55 12.36 -9.92
N HIS A 45 7.40 12.49 -9.26
CA HIS A 45 6.53 13.66 -9.31
C HIS A 45 6.17 14.13 -7.90
N PRO A 46 7.14 14.63 -7.11
CA PRO A 46 6.84 15.20 -5.81
C PRO A 46 5.98 16.45 -5.98
N ASP A 47 4.89 16.54 -5.21
CA ASP A 47 4.06 17.74 -5.14
C ASP A 47 4.89 18.88 -4.53
N PRO A 48 5.11 20.00 -5.25
CA PRO A 48 5.92 21.08 -4.74
C PRO A 48 5.28 21.73 -3.52
N VAL A 49 6.11 22.01 -2.51
CA VAL A 49 5.67 22.77 -1.34
C VAL A 49 5.35 24.19 -1.78
N LEU A 50 4.05 24.52 -1.76
CA LEU A 50 3.58 25.90 -1.99
C LEU A 50 3.88 26.74 -0.76
N SER A 51 4.61 27.83 -0.95
CA SER A 51 4.80 28.83 0.10
C SER A 51 3.59 29.75 0.14
N ALA A 52 2.89 29.77 1.28
CA ALA A 52 1.84 30.75 1.50
C ALA A 52 2.47 32.15 1.63
N PRO A 53 1.92 33.18 0.97
CA PRO A 53 2.33 34.55 1.25
C PRO A 53 2.07 34.89 2.72
N PRO A 54 2.85 35.81 3.31
CA PRO A 54 2.62 36.26 4.68
C PRO A 54 1.20 36.79 4.83
N ALA A 55 0.51 36.36 5.88
CA ALA A 55 -0.82 36.88 6.21
C ALA A 55 -0.72 38.39 6.50
N LEU A 56 -1.53 39.21 5.84
CA LEU A 56 -1.56 40.66 6.06
C LEU A 56 -2.48 41.01 7.24
N SER A 57 -3.36 40.08 7.62
CA SER A 57 -4.31 40.22 8.73
C SER A 57 -4.53 38.89 9.46
N ALA A 58 -5.07 38.95 10.68
CA ALA A 58 -5.40 37.77 11.48
C ALA A 58 -6.42 36.84 10.79
N SER A 59 -7.29 37.38 9.92
CA SER A 59 -8.28 36.62 9.16
C SER A 59 -7.68 35.80 8.02
N GLU A 60 -6.48 36.14 7.55
CA GLU A 60 -5.76 35.45 6.48
C GLU A 60 -4.75 34.42 7.03
N MET A 61 -4.66 34.28 8.36
CA MET A 61 -3.76 33.30 8.96
C MET A 61 -4.18 31.87 8.58
N PRO A 62 -3.21 30.96 8.35
CA PRO A 62 -3.50 29.56 8.07
C PRO A 62 -4.43 28.95 9.12
N ALA A 63 -5.39 28.12 8.69
CA ALA A 63 -6.42 27.56 9.57
C ALA A 63 -5.84 26.83 10.80
N VAL A 64 -4.67 26.21 10.66
CA VAL A 64 -3.95 25.55 11.77
C VAL A 64 -3.43 26.57 12.79
N GLN A 65 -2.90 27.72 12.37
CA GLN A 65 -2.42 28.77 13.27
C GLN A 65 -3.57 29.59 13.88
N GLY A 66 -4.58 29.94 13.08
CA GLY A 66 -5.72 30.74 13.55
C GLY A 66 -6.52 30.07 14.68
N ARG A 67 -6.74 28.75 14.59
CA ARG A 67 -7.43 27.98 15.64
C ARG A 67 -6.66 27.98 16.96
N ASN A 68 -5.33 27.87 16.91
CA ASN A 68 -4.49 27.81 18.11
C ASN A 68 -4.39 29.18 18.81
N HIS A 69 -4.38 30.28 18.06
CA HIS A 69 -4.34 31.64 18.63
C HIS A 69 -5.69 32.11 19.19
N ALA A 70 -6.81 31.58 18.69
CA ALA A 70 -8.14 31.84 19.27
C ALA A 70 -8.31 31.20 20.66
N ALA A 71 -7.56 30.13 20.96
CA ALA A 71 -7.60 29.42 22.24
C ALA A 71 -6.65 30.01 23.31
N THR A 72 -5.72 30.90 22.93
CA THR A 72 -4.85 31.60 23.87
C THR A 72 -5.47 32.92 24.33
N PRO A 73 -5.68 33.15 25.64
CA PRO A 73 -6.20 34.41 26.15
C PRO A 73 -5.22 35.56 25.84
N ARG A 74 -5.72 36.66 25.27
CA ARG A 74 -4.97 37.93 25.22
C ARG A 74 -5.25 38.71 26.51
N PRO A 75 -4.23 39.30 27.16
CA PRO A 75 -4.43 40.21 28.28
C PRO A 75 -5.17 41.48 27.88
#